data_AF-A0A7M3MM07-F1
#
_entry.id   AF-A0A7M3MM07-F1
#
_cell.length_a   1.000
_cell.length_b   1.000
_cell.length_c   1.000
_cell.angle_alpha   90.00
_cell.angle_beta   90.00
_cell.angle_gamma   90.00
#
_symmetry.space_group_name_H-M   'P 1'
#
loop_
_entity.id
_entity.type
_entity.pdbx_description
1 polymer ?
#
loop_
_entity_poly.entity_id
_entity_poly.type
_entity_poly.pdbx_seq_one_letter_code
_entity_poly.pdbx_strand_id
1 'polypeptide(L)'
;PIGFISDHMEVIYDLDVEAVDTAKGLELPFGRAATVGTDPRFVAMIRELVLERAADAPARSLGTRGPNHDACPIDCCFTPGQELREVVAAAPAQRRPSA
;
A
#
# COMPACT_ATOMS: atom_id res chain seq x y z
N PRO A 1 4.76 -10.43 2.73
CA PRO A 1 3.34 -9.95 2.70
C PRO A 1 3.25 -8.42 2.90
N ILE A 2 3.77 -7.63 1.95
CA ILE A 2 3.87 -6.17 2.12
C ILE A 2 2.51 -5.44 2.14
N GLY A 3 1.47 -6.02 1.54
CA GLY A 3 0.12 -5.46 1.51
C GLY A 3 -0.72 -5.72 2.77
N PHE A 4 -0.20 -6.49 3.73
CA PHE A 4 -0.94 -6.89 4.92
C PHE A 4 -0.14 -6.60 6.19
N ILE A 5 -0.84 -6.05 7.19
CA ILE A 5 -0.22 -5.67 8.46
C ILE A 5 -0.19 -6.82 9.47
N SER A 6 -1.05 -7.81 9.32
CA SER A 6 -1.22 -8.93 10.26
C SER A 6 -1.35 -10.25 9.53
N ASP A 7 -0.83 -11.31 10.14
CA ASP A 7 -1.10 -12.68 9.72
C ASP A 7 -2.59 -12.98 9.96
N HIS A 8 -3.26 -13.44 8.92
CA HIS A 8 -4.65 -13.88 8.94
C HIS A 8 -4.78 -15.06 7.98
N MET A 9 -5.97 -15.66 7.93
CA MET A 9 -6.19 -16.93 7.23
C MET A 9 -5.67 -16.91 5.78
N GLU A 10 -5.96 -15.85 5.02
CA GLU A 10 -5.52 -15.73 3.61
C GLU A 10 -3.98 -15.68 3.51
N VAL A 11 -3.32 -14.82 4.29
CA VAL A 11 -1.84 -14.71 4.27
C VAL A 11 -1.17 -16.03 4.66
N ILE A 12 -1.67 -16.70 5.70
CA ILE A 12 -1.09 -17.97 6.17
C ILE A 12 -1.33 -19.07 5.14
N TYR A 13 -2.55 -19.17 4.60
CA TYR A 13 -2.86 -20.22 3.65
C TYR A 13 -2.06 -20.04 2.35
N ASP A 14 -2.12 -18.86 1.74
CA ASP A 14 -1.44 -18.59 0.47
C ASP A 14 0.09 -18.76 0.59
N LEU A 15 0.68 -18.31 1.70
CA LEU A 15 2.14 -18.27 1.84
C LEU A 15 2.74 -19.46 2.58
N ASP A 16 2.14 -19.90 3.69
CA ASP A 16 2.69 -20.95 4.54
C ASP A 16 2.16 -22.35 4.18
N VAL A 17 1.14 -22.45 3.32
CA VAL A 17 0.65 -23.71 2.75
C VAL A 17 0.93 -23.77 1.25
N GLU A 18 0.23 -22.98 0.43
CA GLU A 18 0.27 -23.14 -1.03
C GLU A 18 1.64 -22.81 -1.63
N ALA A 19 2.22 -21.66 -1.27
CA ALA A 19 3.53 -21.25 -1.79
C ALA A 19 4.66 -22.15 -1.27
N VAL A 20 4.60 -22.58 -0.01
CA VAL A 20 5.57 -23.52 0.57
C VAL A 20 5.53 -24.87 -0.15
N ASP A 21 4.35 -25.43 -0.37
CA ASP A 21 4.22 -26.73 -1.02
C ASP A 21 4.61 -26.67 -2.49
N THR A 22 4.30 -25.56 -3.18
CA THR A 22 4.78 -25.29 -4.54
C THR A 22 6.30 -25.21 -4.60
N ALA A 23 6.93 -24.46 -3.68
CA ALA A 23 8.39 -24.33 -3.66
C ALA A 23 9.09 -25.66 -3.38
N LYS A 24 8.55 -26.47 -2.45
CA LYS A 24 9.04 -27.84 -2.19
C LYS A 24 8.94 -28.73 -3.42
N GLY A 25 7.81 -28.71 -4.12
CA GLY A 25 7.62 -29.51 -5.35
C GLY A 25 8.58 -29.13 -6.48
N LEU A 26 9.09 -27.90 -6.48
CA LEU A 26 10.07 -27.38 -7.44
C LEU A 26 11.51 -27.39 -6.91
N GLU A 27 11.76 -27.91 -5.70
CA GLU A 27 13.07 -27.91 -5.05
C GLU A 27 13.69 -26.50 -4.88
N LEU A 28 12.85 -25.48 -4.72
CA LEU A 28 13.27 -24.10 -4.54
C LEU A 28 13.37 -23.72 -3.05
N PRO A 29 14.41 -22.98 -2.63
CA PRO A 29 14.47 -22.44 -1.28
C PRO A 29 13.36 -21.41 -1.07
N PHE A 30 12.69 -21.48 0.07
CA PHE A 30 11.59 -20.60 0.43
C PHE A 30 11.83 -19.94 1.79
N GLY A 31 11.55 -18.64 1.87
CA GLY A 31 11.57 -17.88 3.11
C GLY A 31 10.47 -16.83 3.10
N ARG A 32 9.68 -16.77 4.17
CA ARG A 32 8.64 -15.76 4.36
C ARG A 32 9.08 -14.71 5.36
N ALA A 33 8.93 -13.44 4.99
CA ALA A 33 9.00 -12.35 5.96
C ALA A 33 7.71 -12.31 6.81
N ALA A 34 7.85 -12.13 8.13
CA ALA A 34 6.71 -11.90 9.02
C ALA A 34 5.94 -10.64 8.63
N THR A 35 4.64 -10.60 8.92
CA THR A 35 3.89 -9.35 8.91
C THR A 35 4.37 -8.43 10.03
N VAL A 36 4.09 -7.13 9.92
CA VAL A 36 4.60 -6.13 10.87
C VAL A 36 3.93 -6.23 12.25
N GLY A 37 2.69 -6.72 12.31
CA GLY A 37 1.91 -6.85 13.53
C GLY A 37 1.82 -5.53 14.29
N THR A 38 2.22 -5.56 15.56
CA THR A 38 2.20 -4.41 16.48
C THR A 38 3.61 -3.88 16.79
N ASP A 39 4.56 -4.01 15.88
CA ASP A 39 5.91 -3.44 16.06
C ASP A 39 5.80 -1.96 16.49
N PRO A 40 6.43 -1.54 17.61
CA PRO A 40 6.29 -0.19 18.13
C PRO A 40 6.65 0.92 17.13
N ARG A 41 7.59 0.65 16.21
CA ARG A 41 8.00 1.61 15.18
C ARG A 41 6.90 1.81 14.15
N PHE A 42 6.18 0.74 13.81
CA PHE A 42 5.05 0.80 12.89
C PHE A 42 3.87 1.56 13.51
N VAL A 43 3.55 1.28 14.77
CA VAL A 43 2.51 2.00 15.52
C VAL A 43 2.86 3.49 15.64
N ALA A 44 4.11 3.82 15.96
CA ALA A 44 4.58 5.20 16.02
C ALA A 44 4.43 5.90 14.65
N MET A 45 4.80 5.22 13.56
CA MET A 45 4.63 5.74 12.20
C MET A 45 3.15 6.02 11.87
N ILE A 46 2.22 5.12 12.21
CA ILE A 46 0.77 5.38 12.01
C ILE A 46 0.33 6.61 12.78
N ARG A 47 0.75 6.75 14.04
CA ARG A 47 0.46 7.95 14.85
C ARG A 47 0.99 9.22 14.18
N GLU A 48 2.21 9.18 13.64
CA GLU A 48 2.80 10.31 12.92
C GLU A 48 1.98 10.69 11.68
N LEU A 49 1.50 9.72 10.89
CA LEU A 49 0.61 9.99 9.74
C LEU A 49 -0.71 10.65 10.16
N VAL A 50 -1.31 10.19 11.26
CA VAL A 50 -2.55 10.79 11.79
C VAL A 50 -2.33 12.24 12.23
N LEU A 51 -1.22 12.52 12.92
CA LEU A 51 -0.88 13.87 13.36
C LEU A 51 -0.55 14.80 12.18
N GLU A 52 0.19 14.29 11.20
CA GLU A 52 0.49 15.02 9.95
C GLU A 52 -0.81 15.48 9.28
N ARG A 53 -1.78 14.56 9.17
CA ARG A 53 -3.07 14.86 8.55
C ARG A 53 -3.95 15.80 9.38
N ALA A 54 -3.97 15.62 10.71
CA ALA A 54 -4.76 16.45 11.62
C ALA A 54 -4.26 17.90 11.68
N ALA A 55 -2.96 18.11 11.48
CA ALA A 55 -2.32 19.43 11.50
C ALA A 55 -2.25 20.10 10.11
N ASP A 56 -2.76 19.45 9.04
CA ASP A 56 -2.57 19.87 7.65
C ASP A 56 -1.08 20.14 7.33
N ALA A 57 -0.20 19.30 7.87
CA ALA A 57 1.24 19.46 7.72
C ALA A 57 1.71 18.95 6.34
N PRO A 58 2.85 19.47 5.81
CA PRO A 58 3.43 18.95 4.58
C PRO A 58 3.72 17.46 4.67
N ALA A 59 3.21 16.69 3.70
CA ALA A 59 3.31 15.25 3.71
C ALA A 59 4.77 14.76 3.63
N ARG A 60 5.15 13.88 4.55
CA ARG A 60 6.50 13.27 4.58
C ARG A 60 6.56 12.12 3.58
N SER A 61 7.66 12.05 2.83
CA SER A 61 7.89 10.95 1.88
C SER A 61 9.37 10.55 1.85
N LEU A 62 9.62 9.29 1.53
CA LEU A 62 10.95 8.77 1.26
C LEU A 62 11.12 8.49 -0.24
N GLY A 63 12.29 8.79 -0.79
CA GLY A 63 12.60 8.63 -2.21
C GLY A 63 12.17 9.82 -3.08
N THR A 64 12.24 9.65 -4.40
CA THR A 64 12.06 10.73 -5.38
C THR A 64 10.63 10.89 -5.90
N ARG A 65 9.73 9.95 -5.57
CA ARG A 65 8.35 9.93 -6.10
C ARG A 65 7.36 10.77 -5.29
N GLY A 66 7.79 11.37 -4.19
CA GLY A 66 6.93 12.14 -3.30
C GLY A 66 5.88 11.28 -2.57
N PRO A 67 5.03 11.92 -1.74
CA PRO A 67 3.91 11.26 -1.08
C PRO A 67 2.79 10.96 -2.08
N ASN A 68 1.94 9.99 -1.75
CA ASN A 68 0.76 9.68 -2.56
C ASN A 68 -0.34 10.75 -2.36
N HIS A 69 -1.27 10.84 -3.30
CA HIS A 69 -2.35 11.83 -3.26
C HIS A 69 -3.40 11.48 -2.20
N ASP A 70 -3.86 12.47 -1.44
CA ASP A 70 -5.01 12.36 -0.52
C ASP A 70 -6.36 12.22 -1.27
N ALA A 71 -6.46 12.88 -2.42
CA ALA A 71 -7.59 12.81 -3.32
C ALA A 71 -7.10 12.27 -4.67
N CYS A 72 -7.74 11.21 -5.14
CA CYS A 72 -7.35 10.53 -6.38
C CYS A 72 -7.52 11.47 -7.59
N PRO A 73 -6.44 11.78 -8.32
CA PRO A 73 -6.54 12.50 -9.58
C PRO A 73 -7.38 11.74 -10.62
N ILE A 74 -8.05 12.45 -11.53
CA ILE A 74 -8.93 11.84 -12.53
C ILE A 74 -8.19 10.86 -13.47
N ASP A 75 -6.87 11.01 -13.57
CA ASP A 75 -5.96 10.20 -14.38
C ASP A 75 -5.08 9.25 -13.54
N CYS A 76 -5.43 8.98 -12.28
CA CYS A 76 -4.55 8.26 -11.35
C CYS A 76 -4.46 6.74 -11.58
N CYS A 77 -5.62 6.09 -11.74
CA CYS A 77 -5.76 4.63 -11.79
C CYS A 77 -6.17 4.15 -13.19
N PHE A 78 -5.56 4.73 -14.22
CA PHE A 78 -5.96 4.48 -15.59
C PHE A 78 -5.20 3.30 -16.20
N THR A 79 -5.93 2.28 -16.63
CA THR A 79 -5.41 1.24 -17.54
C THR A 79 -5.49 1.77 -18.97
N PRO A 80 -4.47 1.54 -19.83
CA PRO A 80 -4.52 1.99 -21.22
C PRO A 80 -5.83 1.58 -21.91
N GLY A 81 -6.57 2.55 -22.47
CA GLY A 81 -7.82 2.32 -23.19
C GLY A 81 -9.11 2.42 -22.37
N GLN A 82 -9.06 2.76 -21.08
CA GLN A 82 -10.30 3.06 -20.33
C GLN A 82 -10.85 4.46 -20.65
N GLU A 83 -12.11 4.75 -20.34
CA GLU A 83 -12.59 6.13 -20.33
C GLU A 83 -12.38 6.74 -18.93
N LEU A 84 -12.23 8.06 -18.86
CA LEU A 84 -12.09 8.77 -17.59
C LEU A 84 -13.35 8.55 -16.74
N ARG A 85 -13.18 8.09 -15.51
CA ARG A 85 -14.28 7.87 -14.57
C ARG A 85 -14.51 9.13 -13.75
N GLU A 86 -15.78 9.46 -13.48
CA GLU A 86 -16.12 10.48 -12.49
C GLU A 86 -15.57 10.08 -11.11
N VAL A 87 -14.93 11.03 -10.42
CA VAL A 87 -14.30 10.79 -9.12
C VAL A 87 -15.39 10.82 -8.05
N VAL A 88 -15.55 9.73 -7.27
CA VAL A 88 -16.51 9.65 -6.14
C VAL A 88 -15.91 10.26 -4.85
N ALA A 89 -14.96 11.19 -4.96
CA ALA A 89 -14.27 11.80 -3.83
C ALA A 89 -14.85 13.19 -3.52
N ALA A 90 -14.82 13.57 -2.24
CA ALA A 90 -15.32 14.86 -1.75
C ALA A 90 -14.49 16.07 -2.21
N ALA A 91 -13.33 15.85 -2.86
CA ALA A 91 -12.44 16.89 -3.36
C ALA A 91 -12.56 17.03 -4.88
N PRO A 92 -12.44 18.25 -5.44
CA PRO A 92 -12.60 18.48 -6.87
C PRO A 92 -11.57 17.69 -7.67
N ALA A 93 -12.03 17.05 -8.74
CA ALA A 93 -11.19 16.28 -9.65
C ALA A 93 -10.13 17.19 -10.31
N GLN A 94 -8.86 16.97 -9.95
CA GLN A 94 -7.72 17.65 -10.57
C GLN A 94 -6.86 16.61 -11.30
N ARG A 95 -6.19 17.00 -12.39
CA ARG A 95 -5.19 16.16 -13.05
C ARG A 95 -3.93 16.11 -12.20
N ARG A 96 -3.14 15.04 -12.32
CA ARG A 96 -1.80 15.02 -11.71
C ARG A 96 -0.98 16.22 -12.22
N PRO A 97 -0.28 16.94 -11.34
CA PRO A 97 0.66 17.96 -11.78
C PRO A 97 1.74 17.30 -12.65
N SER A 98 2.09 17.96 -13.75
CA SER A 98 3.22 17.54 -14.60
C SER A 98 4.50 17.54 -13.76
N ALA A 99 5.23 16.43 -13.79
CA ALA A 99 6.56 16.32 -13.18
C ALA A 99 7.56 17.29 -13.82
#